data_AF-A0A0D1KMY0-F1
#
_entry.id   AF-A0A0D1KMY0-F1
#
_cell.length_a   1.000
_cell.length_b   1.000
_cell.length_c   1.000
_cell.angle_alpha   90.00
_cell.angle_beta   90.00
_cell.angle_gamma   90.00
#
_symmetry.space_group_name_H-M   'P 1'
#
loop_
_entity.id
_entity.type
_entity.pdbx_description
1 polymer ?
#
loop_
_entity_poly.entity_id
_entity_poly.type
_entity_poly.pdbx_seq_one_letter_code
_entity_poly.pdbx_strand_id
1 'polypeptide(L)'
;MGITITPLNTQRTEALIKEVSNLTEFVTLKQELAKNHQLFETPEQESFEFTYFFPEQEEQLKKEALFLTLGSEAIIEAVRQKCGNIRVLAHQTVNTESGEKVIRRSTMLDGNLEIESEFSYNPDYYKFIEHLKVPNPAQEIDGDEVKTQAWYHGCLIFGDPGTGKYYRYKWCGAKCGSGTPINALDRCCQAHDRCWAKFGHGDNGCDMELYHCASKTSDPGWYMVADFGYECAKNRLGSVC
;
A
#
# COMPACT_ATOMS: atom_id res chain seq x y z
N MET A 1 2.16 8.40 -15.07
CA MET A 1 1.26 7.50 -14.33
C MET A 1 0.58 8.27 -13.21
N GLY A 2 -0.72 8.03 -12.97
CA GLY A 2 -1.41 8.54 -11.79
C GLY A 2 -2.11 7.42 -11.03
N ILE A 3 -2.26 7.58 -9.71
CA ILE A 3 -3.06 6.67 -8.89
C ILE A 3 -4.19 7.48 -8.27
N THR A 4 -5.42 7.03 -8.51
CA THR A 4 -6.62 7.55 -7.86
C THR A 4 -7.18 6.46 -6.95
N ILE A 5 -7.55 6.82 -5.73
CA ILE A 5 -8.21 5.94 -4.78
C ILE A 5 -9.61 6.48 -4.54
N THR A 6 -10.61 5.63 -4.73
CA THR A 6 -12.02 5.97 -4.46
C THR A 6 -12.65 4.88 -3.60
N PRO A 7 -13.44 5.21 -2.58
CA PRO A 7 -14.21 4.21 -1.84
C PRO A 7 -15.11 3.38 -2.78
N LEU A 8 -15.22 2.07 -2.53
CA LEU A 8 -16.20 1.24 -3.23
C LEU A 8 -17.63 1.57 -2.77
N ASN A 9 -18.60 1.32 -3.64
CA ASN A 9 -20.00 1.39 -3.23
C ASN A 9 -20.39 0.17 -2.40
N THR A 10 -21.44 0.30 -1.59
CA THR A 10 -21.91 -0.73 -0.65
C THR A 10 -22.10 -2.11 -1.30
N GLN A 11 -22.70 -2.17 -2.48
CA GLN A 11 -22.95 -3.43 -3.17
C GLN A 11 -21.65 -4.16 -3.55
N ARG A 12 -20.64 -3.43 -4.05
CA ARG A 12 -19.33 -3.98 -4.38
C ARG A 12 -18.56 -4.38 -3.12
N THR A 13 -18.64 -3.58 -2.06
CA THR A 13 -18.04 -3.90 -0.75
C THR A 13 -18.59 -5.20 -0.19
N GLU A 14 -19.92 -5.37 -0.15
CA GLU A 14 -20.58 -6.59 0.35
C GLU A 14 -20.20 -7.83 -0.47
N ALA A 15 -20.16 -7.70 -1.80
CA ALA A 15 -19.74 -8.78 -2.68
C ALA A 15 -18.29 -9.19 -2.42
N LEU A 16 -17.38 -8.22 -2.29
CA LEU A 16 -15.97 -8.47 -2.02
C LEU A 16 -15.76 -9.10 -0.63
N ILE A 17 -16.46 -8.63 0.40
CA ILE A 17 -16.42 -9.24 1.74
C ILE A 17 -16.87 -10.70 1.69
N LYS A 18 -17.96 -10.99 0.98
CA LYS A 18 -18.48 -12.35 0.85
C LYS A 18 -17.46 -13.27 0.17
N GLU A 19 -16.80 -12.79 -0.88
CA GLU A 19 -15.77 -13.56 -1.57
C GLU A 19 -14.56 -13.81 -0.67
N VAL A 20 -14.02 -12.75 -0.06
CA VAL A 20 -12.87 -12.82 0.86
C VAL A 20 -13.13 -13.75 2.03
N SER A 21 -14.33 -13.70 2.61
CA SER A 21 -14.70 -14.53 3.78
C SER A 21 -14.72 -16.03 3.48
N ASN A 22 -14.82 -16.42 2.21
CA ASN A 22 -14.79 -17.83 1.79
C ASN A 22 -13.38 -18.33 1.44
N LEU A 23 -12.36 -17.46 1.44
CA LEU A 23 -10.98 -17.84 1.16
C LEU A 23 -10.39 -18.59 2.37
N THR A 24 -9.70 -19.70 2.10
CA THR A 24 -9.03 -20.48 3.17
C THR A 24 -7.92 -19.65 3.82
N GLU A 25 -7.26 -18.83 3.01
CA GLU A 25 -6.21 -17.90 3.41
C GLU A 25 -6.74 -16.87 4.42
N PHE A 26 -7.92 -16.30 4.14
CA PHE A 26 -8.58 -15.37 5.06
C PHE A 26 -8.90 -16.02 6.41
N VAL A 27 -9.53 -17.21 6.38
CA VAL A 27 -9.91 -17.92 7.60
C VAL A 27 -8.67 -18.25 8.44
N THR A 28 -7.60 -18.73 7.80
CA THR A 28 -6.36 -19.11 8.48
C THR A 28 -5.66 -17.90 9.07
N LEU A 29 -5.51 -16.82 8.31
CA LEU A 29 -4.88 -15.59 8.78
C LEU A 29 -5.69 -14.95 9.93
N LYS A 30 -7.02 -14.96 9.86
CA LYS A 30 -7.87 -14.48 10.96
C LYS A 30 -7.66 -15.29 12.25
N GLN A 31 -7.53 -16.62 12.14
CA GLN A 31 -7.21 -17.48 13.29
C GLN A 31 -5.81 -17.18 13.85
N GLU A 32 -4.84 -16.90 12.98
CA GLU A 32 -3.50 -16.51 13.40
C GLU A 32 -3.51 -15.19 14.19
N LEU A 33 -4.24 -14.18 13.70
CA LEU A 33 -4.42 -12.91 14.41
C LEU A 33 -5.03 -13.11 15.80
N ALA A 34 -6.00 -14.01 15.94
CA ALA A 34 -6.66 -14.29 17.21
C ALA A 34 -5.75 -14.90 18.28
N LYS A 35 -4.57 -15.43 17.91
CA LYS A 35 -3.58 -15.92 18.88
C LYS A 35 -2.90 -14.79 19.66
N ASN A 36 -2.77 -13.61 19.03
CA ASN A 36 -2.03 -12.47 19.58
C ASN A 36 -2.96 -11.31 19.97
N HIS A 37 -4.18 -11.28 19.45
CA HIS A 37 -5.09 -10.16 19.61
C HIS A 37 -6.49 -10.61 20.03
N GLN A 38 -7.11 -9.83 20.92
CA GLN A 38 -8.55 -9.88 21.12
C GLN A 38 -9.22 -9.20 19.91
N LEU A 39 -9.84 -10.00 19.05
CA LEU A 39 -10.50 -9.48 17.86
C LEU A 39 -11.83 -8.82 18.20
N PHE A 40 -12.18 -7.78 17.44
CA PHE A 40 -13.48 -7.13 17.47
C PHE A 40 -14.59 -8.10 17.04
N GLU A 41 -15.74 -8.02 17.70
CA GLU A 41 -16.94 -8.79 17.30
C GLU A 41 -17.40 -8.41 15.89
N THR A 42 -17.38 -7.10 15.60
CA THR A 42 -17.66 -6.54 14.28
C THR A 42 -16.41 -5.80 13.79
N PRO A 43 -15.71 -6.31 12.75
CA PRO A 43 -14.56 -5.63 12.18
C PRO A 43 -14.98 -4.32 11.52
N GLU A 44 -14.13 -3.29 11.60
CA GLU A 44 -14.30 -2.10 10.75
C GLU A 44 -13.88 -2.46 9.32
N GLN A 45 -14.60 -1.92 8.34
CA GLN A 45 -14.50 -2.35 6.94
C GLN A 45 -14.28 -1.14 6.07
N GLU A 46 -13.16 -1.11 5.38
CA GLU A 46 -12.82 -0.05 4.44
C GLU A 46 -12.48 -0.68 3.10
N SER A 47 -13.01 -0.14 2.01
CA SER A 47 -12.79 -0.73 0.69
C SER A 47 -12.67 0.32 -0.38
N PHE A 48 -11.73 0.10 -1.30
CA PHE A 48 -11.31 1.10 -2.27
C PHE A 48 -11.10 0.48 -3.64
N GLU A 49 -11.41 1.26 -4.69
CA GLU A 49 -10.90 1.04 -6.04
C GLU A 49 -9.64 1.89 -6.23
N PHE A 50 -8.53 1.23 -6.50
CA PHE A 50 -7.29 1.85 -6.97
C PHE A 50 -7.35 1.89 -8.49
N THR A 51 -7.32 3.08 -9.07
CA THR A 51 -7.22 3.29 -10.52
C THR A 51 -5.83 3.83 -10.84
N TYR A 52 -5.05 3.00 -11.52
CA TYR A 52 -3.77 3.36 -12.11
C TYR A 52 -4.02 3.87 -13.53
N PHE A 53 -3.69 5.12 -13.80
CA PHE A 53 -3.86 5.74 -15.11
C PHE A 53 -2.51 5.97 -15.80
N PHE A 54 -2.45 5.62 -17.09
CA PHE A 54 -1.25 5.71 -17.91
C PHE A 54 -1.54 6.61 -19.12
N PRO A 55 -1.25 7.92 -19.01
CA PRO A 55 -1.70 8.88 -20.03
C PRO A 55 -1.07 8.65 -21.40
N GLU A 56 0.14 8.11 -21.43
CA GLU A 56 0.85 7.78 -22.68
C GLU A 56 0.28 6.55 -23.39
N GLN A 57 -0.53 5.74 -22.70
CA GLN A 57 -1.05 4.46 -23.19
C GLN A 57 -2.59 4.46 -23.31
N GLU A 58 -3.26 5.53 -22.85
CA GLU A 58 -4.72 5.62 -22.69
C GLU A 58 -5.34 4.43 -21.91
N GLU A 59 -4.54 3.69 -21.14
CA GLU A 59 -4.96 2.51 -20.39
C GLU A 59 -5.19 2.86 -18.91
N GLN A 60 -6.13 2.14 -18.30
CA GLN A 60 -6.37 2.16 -16.86
C GLN A 60 -6.33 0.74 -16.31
N LEU A 61 -5.53 0.53 -15.26
CA LEU A 61 -5.66 -0.67 -14.43
C LEU A 61 -6.48 -0.32 -13.19
N LYS A 62 -7.50 -1.12 -12.92
CA LYS A 62 -8.32 -1.02 -11.71
C LYS A 62 -8.09 -2.20 -10.79
N LYS A 63 -7.95 -1.95 -9.50
CA LYS A 63 -7.84 -2.96 -8.45
C LYS A 63 -8.81 -2.64 -7.34
N GLU A 64 -9.41 -3.67 -6.77
CA GLU A 64 -10.26 -3.54 -5.57
C GLU A 64 -9.44 -3.98 -4.36
N ALA A 65 -9.46 -3.18 -3.30
CA ALA A 65 -8.88 -3.53 -2.01
C ALA A 65 -9.97 -3.49 -0.94
N LEU A 66 -9.92 -4.45 -0.03
CA LEU A 66 -10.70 -4.51 1.19
C LEU A 66 -9.73 -4.57 2.36
N PHE A 67 -9.98 -3.75 3.37
CA PHE A 67 -9.28 -3.75 4.64
C PHE A 67 -10.28 -4.03 5.75
N LEU A 68 -9.98 -5.04 6.55
CA LEU A 68 -10.76 -5.45 7.71
C LEU A 68 -9.92 -5.19 8.96
N THR A 69 -10.23 -4.11 9.68
CA THR A 69 -9.62 -3.81 10.98
C THR A 69 -10.29 -4.67 12.02
N LEU A 70 -9.56 -5.69 12.46
CA LEU A 70 -10.03 -6.72 13.41
C LEU A 70 -9.60 -6.42 14.85
N GLY A 71 -8.68 -5.47 15.04
CA GLY A 71 -8.19 -4.98 16.32
C GLY A 71 -7.37 -3.71 16.11
N SER A 72 -6.99 -3.02 17.18
CA SER A 72 -6.22 -1.77 17.09
C SER A 72 -4.87 -1.91 16.38
N GLU A 73 -4.32 -3.13 16.38
CA GLU A 73 -3.04 -3.47 15.75
C GLU A 73 -3.17 -4.80 14.97
N ALA A 74 -4.34 -5.06 14.38
CA ALA A 74 -4.63 -6.29 13.64
C ALA A 74 -5.55 -5.99 12.45
N ILE A 75 -5.02 -6.11 11.23
CA ILE A 75 -5.72 -5.80 9.98
C ILE A 75 -5.55 -6.97 9.01
N ILE A 76 -6.61 -7.33 8.29
CA ILE A 76 -6.49 -8.13 7.07
C ILE A 76 -6.70 -7.22 5.85
N GLU A 77 -5.70 -7.17 4.99
CA GLU A 77 -5.75 -6.63 3.64
C GLU A 77 -6.14 -7.75 2.66
N ALA A 78 -7.08 -7.48 1.77
CA ALA A 78 -7.45 -8.35 0.66
C ALA A 78 -7.52 -7.53 -0.63
N VAL A 79 -6.63 -7.81 -1.59
CA VAL A 79 -6.52 -7.06 -2.83
C VAL A 79 -6.79 -7.97 -4.02
N ARG A 80 -7.80 -7.61 -4.81
CA ARG A 80 -8.10 -8.27 -6.09
C ARG A 80 -7.05 -7.88 -7.13
N GLN A 81 -6.40 -8.91 -7.67
CA GLN A 81 -5.35 -8.81 -8.66
C GLN A 81 -5.93 -8.78 -10.08
N LYS A 82 -5.12 -8.36 -11.06
CA LYS A 82 -5.54 -8.25 -12.49
C LYS A 82 -6.11 -9.56 -13.07
N CYS A 83 -5.59 -10.71 -12.65
CA CYS A 83 -6.08 -12.03 -13.09
C CYS A 83 -7.28 -12.55 -12.28
N GLY A 84 -7.87 -11.73 -11.41
CA GLY A 84 -9.11 -12.02 -10.67
C GLY A 84 -8.90 -12.67 -9.30
N ASN A 85 -7.74 -13.28 -9.04
CA ASN A 85 -7.44 -13.85 -7.73
C ASN A 85 -7.28 -12.75 -6.67
N ILE A 86 -7.63 -13.07 -5.43
CA ILE A 86 -7.49 -12.16 -4.30
C ILE A 86 -6.24 -12.56 -3.52
N ARG A 87 -5.33 -11.61 -3.33
CA ARG A 87 -4.21 -11.74 -2.41
C ARG A 87 -4.67 -11.30 -1.03
N VAL A 88 -4.42 -12.13 -0.01
CA VAL A 88 -4.75 -11.81 1.39
C VAL A 88 -3.46 -11.66 2.19
N LEU A 89 -3.36 -10.59 2.96
CA LEU A 89 -2.22 -10.26 3.80
C LEU A 89 -2.72 -9.84 5.19
N ALA A 90 -2.15 -10.43 6.24
CA ALA A 90 -2.39 -10.03 7.61
C ALA A 90 -1.29 -9.09 8.09
N HIS A 91 -1.69 -8.00 8.74
CA HIS A 91 -0.82 -7.04 9.40
C HIS A 91 -1.12 -7.12 10.89
N GLN A 92 -0.11 -7.41 11.69
CA GLN A 92 -0.28 -7.51 13.13
C GLN A 92 0.94 -7.09 13.90
N THR A 93 0.73 -6.74 15.16
CA THR A 93 1.85 -6.57 16.08
C THR A 93 2.01 -7.82 16.93
N VAL A 94 3.23 -8.34 17.00
CA VAL A 94 3.56 -9.51 17.83
C VAL A 94 4.69 -9.15 18.78
N ASN A 95 4.75 -9.85 19.92
CA ASN A 95 5.96 -9.86 20.73
C ASN A 95 6.81 -11.04 20.27
N THR A 96 8.04 -10.77 19.87
CA THR A 96 9.02 -11.80 19.52
C THR A 96 9.43 -12.59 20.77
N GLU A 97 10.14 -13.71 20.58
CA GLU A 97 10.66 -14.52 21.70
C GLU A 97 11.60 -13.72 22.62
N SER A 98 12.28 -12.70 22.10
CA SER A 98 13.12 -11.78 22.88
C SER A 98 12.31 -10.74 23.66
N GLY A 99 10.99 -10.69 23.48
CA GLY A 99 10.09 -9.71 24.08
C GLY A 99 10.01 -8.39 23.31
N GLU A 100 10.66 -8.27 22.14
CA GLU A 100 10.54 -7.07 21.30
C GLU A 100 9.17 -7.05 20.61
N LYS A 101 8.47 -5.91 20.72
CA LYS A 101 7.21 -5.64 20.01
C LYS A 101 7.53 -5.24 18.56
N VAL A 102 7.05 -6.00 17.58
CA VAL A 102 7.34 -5.82 16.15
C VAL A 102 6.07 -5.88 15.32
N ILE A 103 6.05 -5.17 14.20
CA ILE A 103 5.00 -5.35 13.18
C ILE A 103 5.41 -6.52 12.29
N ARG A 104 4.47 -7.45 12.10
CA ARG A 104 4.60 -8.64 11.26
C ARG A 104 3.53 -8.64 10.19
N ARG A 105 3.97 -8.78 8.94
CA ARG A 105 3.10 -8.96 7.76
C ARG A 105 3.20 -10.41 7.32
N SER A 106 2.07 -11.11 7.23
CA SER A 106 2.04 -12.55 6.91
C SER A 106 1.00 -12.86 5.86
N THR A 107 1.31 -13.80 4.97
CA THR A 107 0.38 -14.29 3.94
C THR A 107 0.36 -15.82 3.95
N MET A 108 -0.50 -16.41 3.13
CA MET A 108 -0.49 -17.84 2.89
C MET A 108 0.13 -18.11 1.52
N LEU A 109 1.17 -18.93 1.47
CA LEU A 109 1.80 -19.39 0.24
C LEU A 109 1.80 -20.91 0.23
N ASP A 110 1.23 -21.52 -0.81
CA ASP A 110 1.16 -22.98 -0.97
C ASP A 110 0.61 -23.70 0.28
N GLY A 111 -0.36 -23.08 0.96
CA GLY A 111 -1.00 -23.61 2.16
C GLY A 111 -0.23 -23.38 3.47
N ASN A 112 0.94 -22.74 3.43
CA ASN A 112 1.75 -22.45 4.61
C ASN A 112 1.67 -20.97 4.98
N LEU A 113 1.75 -20.69 6.28
CA LEU A 113 1.87 -19.32 6.79
C LEU A 113 3.29 -18.83 6.52
N GLU A 114 3.40 -17.78 5.71
CA GLU A 114 4.66 -17.14 5.38
C GLU A 114 4.74 -15.76 6.00
N ILE A 115 5.85 -15.47 6.68
CA ILE A 115 6.15 -14.13 7.17
C ILE A 115 6.78 -13.35 6.02
N GLU A 116 6.03 -12.43 5.44
CA GLU A 116 6.49 -11.58 4.35
C GLU A 116 7.48 -10.53 4.83
N SER A 117 7.21 -9.92 5.99
CA SER A 117 8.15 -9.01 6.62
C SER A 117 7.91 -8.86 8.13
N GLU A 118 8.99 -8.54 8.83
CA GLU A 118 8.98 -8.16 10.23
C GLU A 118 9.88 -6.92 10.42
N PHE A 119 9.41 -5.95 11.19
CA PHE A 119 10.12 -4.69 11.43
C PHE A 119 9.67 -4.04 12.74
N SER A 120 10.47 -3.09 13.24
CA SER A 120 10.24 -2.43 14.52
C SER A 120 8.84 -1.81 14.61
N TYR A 121 8.21 -1.97 15.77
CA TYR A 121 6.88 -1.43 16.01
C TYR A 121 6.85 0.10 15.89
N ASN A 122 5.90 0.59 15.12
CA ASN A 122 5.53 2.00 15.05
C ASN A 122 4.00 2.11 15.09
N PRO A 123 3.40 2.82 16.08
CA PRO A 123 1.96 2.96 16.17
C PRO A 123 1.33 3.64 14.95
N ASP A 124 2.08 4.48 14.23
CA ASP A 124 1.58 5.19 13.05
C ASP A 124 1.44 4.27 11.83
N TYR A 125 1.98 3.05 11.88
CA TYR A 125 1.89 2.08 10.80
C TYR A 125 0.44 1.85 10.36
N TYR A 126 -0.47 1.62 11.31
CA TYR A 126 -1.87 1.28 11.06
C TYR A 126 -2.73 2.47 10.59
N LYS A 127 -2.19 3.70 10.58
CA LYS A 127 -2.89 4.90 10.08
C LYS A 127 -3.01 4.94 8.56
N PHE A 128 -2.37 4.00 7.86
CA PHE A 128 -2.36 4.00 6.40
C PHE A 128 -3.76 3.94 5.78
N ILE A 129 -4.72 3.24 6.40
CA ILE A 129 -6.11 3.21 5.90
C ILE A 129 -6.73 4.62 5.91
N GLU A 130 -6.50 5.39 6.98
CA GLU A 130 -6.94 6.79 7.04
C GLU A 130 -6.24 7.64 5.97
N HIS A 131 -4.98 7.35 5.65
CA HIS A 131 -4.29 8.01 4.53
C HIS A 131 -4.96 7.71 3.18
N LEU A 132 -5.54 6.51 3.00
CA LEU A 132 -6.27 6.13 1.77
C LEU A 132 -7.66 6.78 1.68
N LYS A 133 -8.28 7.12 2.82
CA LYS A 133 -9.59 7.78 2.87
C LYS A 133 -9.55 9.22 2.45
N VAL A 134 -8.43 9.91 2.65
CA VAL A 134 -8.27 11.30 2.22
C VAL A 134 -8.10 11.28 0.70
N PRO A 135 -9.12 11.66 -0.09
CA PRO A 135 -8.99 11.69 -1.53
C PRO A 135 -7.97 12.76 -1.85
N ASN A 136 -6.85 12.35 -2.46
CA ASN A 136 -5.79 13.19 -3.04
C ASN A 136 -5.96 14.71 -2.84
N PRO A 137 -5.13 15.30 -1.97
CA PRO A 137 -4.60 16.63 -2.20
C PRO A 137 -3.14 16.45 -2.53
N ALA A 138 -2.86 15.67 -3.58
CA ALA A 138 -1.78 16.09 -4.47
C ALA A 138 -2.31 17.39 -5.13
N GLN A 139 -2.22 18.50 -4.39
CA GLN A 139 -2.45 19.81 -4.94
C GLN A 139 -1.22 20.12 -5.81
N GLU A 140 -1.43 20.41 -7.09
CA GLU A 140 -0.52 21.32 -7.78
C GLU A 140 -0.48 22.59 -6.94
N ILE A 141 0.63 22.84 -6.23
CA ILE A 141 0.89 24.17 -5.66
C ILE A 141 1.49 25.06 -6.76
N ASP A 142 0.84 25.06 -7.93
CA ASP A 142 1.06 26.07 -8.97
C ASP A 142 -0.13 26.07 -9.96
N GLY A 143 -1.25 26.66 -9.53
CA GLY A 143 -2.46 26.83 -10.34
C GLY A 143 -3.74 26.87 -9.50
N ASP A 144 -4.69 27.74 -9.87
CA ASP A 144 -5.96 27.98 -9.15
C ASP A 144 -6.96 26.78 -9.20
N GLU A 145 -6.55 25.59 -9.64
CA GLU A 145 -7.44 24.44 -9.80
C GLU A 145 -6.82 23.12 -9.36
N VAL A 146 -7.54 22.37 -8.52
CA VAL A 146 -7.21 20.99 -8.12
C VAL A 146 -7.51 20.05 -9.29
N LYS A 147 -6.48 19.54 -9.96
CA LYS A 147 -6.65 18.51 -11.01
C LYS A 147 -6.23 17.15 -10.47
N THR A 148 -7.04 16.14 -10.77
CA THR A 148 -6.87 14.70 -10.42
C THR A 148 -5.60 14.06 -10.98
N GLN A 149 -4.71 14.83 -11.61
CA GLN A 149 -3.53 14.39 -12.34
C GLN A 149 -2.18 14.66 -11.64
N ALA A 150 -2.15 15.19 -10.42
CA ALA A 150 -0.90 15.61 -9.77
C ALA A 150 0.14 14.50 -9.50
N TRP A 151 -0.23 13.22 -9.67
CA TRP A 151 0.70 12.09 -9.67
C TRP A 151 1.52 11.95 -10.97
N TYR A 152 1.07 12.58 -12.07
CA TYR A 152 1.58 12.34 -13.42
C TYR A 152 2.91 13.06 -13.74
N HIS A 153 3.17 14.22 -13.15
CA HIS A 153 4.25 15.11 -13.58
C HIS A 153 4.93 15.84 -12.41
N GLY A 154 5.25 15.11 -11.35
CA GLY A 154 6.01 15.69 -10.26
C GLY A 154 6.09 14.77 -9.04
N CYS A 155 6.70 15.31 -8.00
CA CYS A 155 6.93 14.54 -6.79
C CYS A 155 5.68 14.41 -5.97
N LEU A 156 5.48 13.20 -5.44
CA LEU A 156 4.29 12.84 -4.69
C LEU A 156 4.13 13.75 -3.48
N ILE A 157 2.89 14.13 -3.22
CA ILE A 157 2.50 14.89 -2.04
C ILE A 157 1.52 14.05 -1.25
N PHE A 158 1.86 13.76 0.00
CA PHE A 158 1.01 12.98 0.88
C PHE A 158 0.60 13.81 2.10
N GLY A 159 -0.69 13.77 2.41
CA GLY A 159 -1.24 14.34 3.64
C GLY A 159 -1.13 13.36 4.80
N ASP A 160 -0.86 13.88 5.99
CA ASP A 160 -0.94 13.15 7.25
C ASP A 160 -2.22 13.60 7.97
N PRO A 161 -3.28 12.79 8.04
CA PRO A 161 -4.53 13.13 8.70
C PRO A 161 -4.38 13.28 10.21
N GLY A 162 -3.34 12.71 10.82
CA GLY A 162 -3.06 12.88 12.25
C GLY A 162 -2.56 14.28 12.59
N THR A 163 -1.86 14.95 11.67
CA THR A 163 -1.29 16.28 11.88
C THR A 163 -1.87 17.38 10.99
N GLY A 164 -2.61 17.01 9.95
CA GLY A 164 -3.09 17.92 8.89
C GLY A 164 -1.98 18.43 7.96
N LYS A 165 -0.75 17.94 8.07
CA LYS A 165 0.40 18.40 7.27
C LYS A 165 0.50 17.66 5.94
N TYR A 166 1.06 18.35 4.94
CA TYR A 166 1.39 17.77 3.64
C TYR A 166 2.90 17.67 3.47
N TYR A 167 3.35 16.54 2.93
CA TYR A 167 4.75 16.24 2.68
C TYR A 167 4.97 16.14 1.18
N ARG A 168 5.75 17.07 0.63
CA ARG A 168 6.23 17.00 -0.76
C ARG A 168 7.51 16.19 -0.80
N TYR A 169 7.44 15.00 -1.37
CA TYR A 169 8.57 14.10 -1.54
C TYR A 169 9.53 14.67 -2.58
N LYS A 170 10.77 14.19 -2.61
CA LYS A 170 11.79 14.67 -3.56
C LYS A 170 12.28 13.58 -4.51
N TRP A 171 12.03 12.33 -4.15
CA TRP A 171 12.42 11.15 -4.90
C TRP A 171 11.20 10.33 -5.32
N CYS A 172 10.16 10.24 -4.50
CA CYS A 172 8.95 9.54 -4.92
C CYS A 172 8.19 10.33 -6.01
N GLY A 173 8.00 9.73 -7.19
CA GLY A 173 7.20 10.26 -8.29
C GLY A 173 7.99 10.41 -9.59
N ALA A 174 7.27 10.53 -10.71
CA ALA A 174 7.91 10.73 -12.00
C ALA A 174 8.57 12.12 -12.08
N LYS A 175 9.74 12.21 -12.74
CA LYS A 175 10.53 13.45 -12.89
C LYS A 175 11.04 14.03 -11.56
N CYS A 176 11.16 13.18 -10.55
CA CYS A 176 11.81 13.46 -9.28
C CYS A 176 13.24 12.90 -9.26
N GLY A 177 13.91 12.98 -8.12
CA GLY A 177 15.20 12.33 -7.93
C GLY A 177 16.35 13.27 -7.57
N SER A 178 16.09 14.31 -6.77
CA SER A 178 17.14 15.26 -6.37
C SER A 178 17.02 15.76 -4.93
N GLY A 179 18.15 16.15 -4.34
CA GLY A 179 18.22 16.68 -2.98
C GLY A 179 18.13 15.62 -1.87
N THR A 180 18.10 16.07 -0.62
CA THR A 180 18.07 15.17 0.56
C THR A 180 16.66 14.60 0.78
N PRO A 181 16.50 13.26 0.83
CA PRO A 181 15.22 12.63 1.16
C PRO A 181 14.62 13.14 2.46
N ILE A 182 13.31 13.38 2.47
CA ILE A 182 12.65 14.03 3.61
C ILE A 182 12.30 13.07 4.76
N ASN A 183 12.13 11.77 4.48
CA ASN A 183 11.79 10.73 5.45
C ASN A 183 12.24 9.34 4.97
N ALA A 184 11.79 8.26 5.63
CA ALA A 184 12.21 6.90 5.29
C ALA A 184 11.62 6.43 3.96
N LEU A 185 10.36 6.75 3.68
CA LEU A 185 9.73 6.42 2.40
C LEU A 185 10.41 7.12 1.22
N ASP A 186 10.77 8.40 1.35
CA ASP A 186 11.50 9.14 0.31
C ASP A 186 12.91 8.55 0.07
N ARG A 187 13.53 7.95 1.10
CA ARG A 187 14.78 7.18 0.94
C ARG A 187 14.57 5.88 0.16
N CYS A 188 13.44 5.20 0.34
CA CYS A 188 13.10 4.03 -0.47
C CYS A 188 13.00 4.39 -1.95
N CYS A 189 12.31 5.49 -2.28
CA CYS A 189 12.22 5.99 -3.65
C CYS A 189 13.60 6.42 -4.20
N GLN A 190 14.44 7.06 -3.39
CA GLN A 190 15.83 7.36 -3.81
C GLN A 190 16.62 6.10 -4.16
N ALA A 191 16.49 5.04 -3.36
CA ALA A 191 17.17 3.78 -3.63
C ALA A 191 16.66 3.13 -4.92
N HIS A 192 15.35 3.20 -5.16
CA HIS A 192 14.70 2.71 -6.37
C HIS A 192 15.15 3.46 -7.63
N ASP A 193 15.15 4.80 -7.61
CA ASP A 193 15.66 5.63 -8.72
C ASP A 193 17.11 5.26 -9.08
N ARG A 194 17.96 5.06 -8.06
CA ARG A 194 19.36 4.64 -8.24
C ARG A 194 19.46 3.21 -8.77
N CYS A 195 18.55 2.33 -8.39
CA CYS A 195 18.47 0.96 -8.88
C CYS A 195 18.14 0.96 -10.38
N TRP A 196 17.09 1.67 -10.80
CA TRP A 196 16.75 1.84 -12.21
C TRP A 196 17.87 2.49 -13.02
N ALA A 197 18.56 3.50 -12.48
CA ALA A 197 19.70 4.11 -13.15
C ALA A 197 20.84 3.11 -13.43
N LYS A 198 20.93 2.03 -12.64
CA LYS A 198 21.97 1.00 -12.77
C LYS A 198 21.53 -0.20 -13.62
N PHE A 199 20.28 -0.66 -13.46
CA PHE A 199 19.80 -1.92 -14.03
C PHE A 199 18.80 -1.74 -15.18
N GLY A 200 18.28 -0.52 -15.36
CA GLY A 200 17.26 -0.20 -16.35
C GLY A 200 15.90 0.07 -15.69
N HIS A 201 15.09 0.87 -16.39
CA HIS A 201 13.69 1.11 -16.02
C HIS A 201 12.90 -0.20 -16.20
N GLY A 202 11.99 -0.49 -15.27
CA GLY A 202 11.15 -1.69 -15.31
C GLY A 202 11.83 -2.97 -14.82
N ASP A 203 12.95 -2.83 -14.13
CA ASP A 203 13.58 -3.96 -13.47
C ASP A 203 12.71 -4.46 -12.29
N ASN A 204 12.15 -5.66 -12.45
CA ASN A 204 11.29 -6.31 -11.45
C ASN A 204 11.96 -6.46 -10.07
N GLY A 205 13.30 -6.58 -10.02
CA GLY A 205 14.05 -6.65 -8.77
C GLY A 205 14.05 -5.31 -8.06
N CYS A 206 14.34 -4.22 -8.77
CA CYS A 206 14.24 -2.86 -8.24
C CYS A 206 12.85 -2.56 -7.68
N ASP A 207 11.79 -2.95 -8.41
CA ASP A 207 10.40 -2.69 -7.99
C ASP A 207 10.01 -3.52 -6.76
N MET A 208 10.52 -4.75 -6.64
CA MET A 208 10.29 -5.59 -5.46
C MET A 208 11.04 -5.06 -4.23
N GLU A 209 12.25 -4.53 -4.42
CA GLU A 209 12.98 -3.84 -3.35
C GLU A 209 12.27 -2.56 -2.89
N LEU A 210 11.67 -1.80 -3.83
CA LEU A 210 10.82 -0.66 -3.48
C LEU A 210 9.64 -1.10 -2.59
N TYR A 211 8.96 -2.20 -2.96
CA TYR A 211 7.88 -2.78 -2.17
C TYR A 211 8.34 -3.14 -0.75
N HIS A 212 9.44 -3.90 -0.63
CA HIS A 212 9.96 -4.34 0.66
C HIS A 212 10.47 -3.19 1.53
N CYS A 213 11.01 -2.14 0.94
CA CYS A 213 11.44 -0.95 1.67
C CYS A 213 10.24 -0.13 2.15
N ALA A 214 9.33 0.25 1.25
CA ALA A 214 8.19 1.11 1.56
C ALA A 214 7.25 0.48 2.60
N SER A 215 7.02 -0.84 2.50
CA SER A 215 6.13 -1.59 3.40
C SER A 215 6.60 -1.67 4.86
N LYS A 216 7.85 -1.29 5.14
CA LYS A 216 8.44 -1.23 6.49
C LYS A 216 8.46 0.19 7.07
N THR A 217 7.90 1.15 6.37
CA THR A 217 7.78 2.54 6.84
C THR A 217 6.37 2.82 7.37
N SER A 218 6.22 3.95 8.06
CA SER A 218 4.92 4.47 8.50
C SER A 218 4.66 5.88 7.97
N ASP A 219 5.49 6.33 7.02
CA ASP A 219 5.41 7.67 6.46
C ASP A 219 4.13 7.83 5.60
N PRO A 220 3.55 9.03 5.51
CA PRO A 220 2.39 9.28 4.67
C PRO A 220 2.61 8.81 3.23
N GLY A 221 1.68 8.00 2.72
CA GLY A 221 1.74 7.43 1.37
C GLY A 221 2.46 6.09 1.22
N TRP A 222 3.04 5.52 2.29
CA TRP A 222 3.85 4.30 2.19
C TRP A 222 3.11 3.15 1.52
N TYR A 223 1.83 2.95 1.85
CA TYR A 223 1.03 1.86 1.30
C TYR A 223 0.89 1.98 -0.22
N MET A 224 0.66 3.20 -0.71
CA MET A 224 0.50 3.45 -2.15
C MET A 224 1.79 3.18 -2.92
N VAL A 225 2.92 3.63 -2.37
CA VAL A 225 4.24 3.38 -2.98
C VAL A 225 4.58 1.89 -2.93
N ALA A 226 4.25 1.21 -1.84
CA ALA A 226 4.44 -0.23 -1.70
C ALA A 226 3.57 -1.02 -2.70
N ASP A 227 2.26 -0.75 -2.77
CA ASP A 227 1.37 -1.42 -3.74
C ASP A 227 1.84 -1.18 -5.18
N PHE A 228 2.26 0.05 -5.52
CA PHE A 228 2.85 0.35 -6.81
C PHE A 228 4.09 -0.53 -7.11
N GLY A 229 5.08 -0.56 -6.21
CA GLY A 229 6.29 -1.37 -6.39
C GLY A 229 5.97 -2.87 -6.53
N TYR A 230 5.01 -3.38 -5.73
CA TYR A 230 4.61 -4.78 -5.82
C TYR A 230 3.95 -5.11 -7.17
N GLU A 231 3.01 -4.29 -7.62
CA GLU A 231 2.34 -4.52 -8.90
C GLU A 231 3.29 -4.39 -10.09
N CYS A 232 4.27 -3.48 -10.00
CA CYS A 232 5.30 -3.36 -11.00
C CYS A 232 6.21 -4.59 -11.07
N ALA A 233 6.71 -5.04 -9.92
CA ALA A 233 7.54 -6.23 -9.82
C ALA A 233 6.86 -7.52 -10.29
N LYS A 234 5.52 -7.53 -10.34
CA LYS A 234 4.71 -8.65 -10.86
C LYS A 234 4.33 -8.47 -12.34
N ASN A 235 4.87 -7.47 -13.02
CA ASN A 235 4.55 -7.10 -14.41
C ASN A 235 3.04 -6.85 -14.64
N ARG A 236 2.32 -6.35 -13.63
CA ARG A 236 0.87 -6.14 -13.72
C ARG A 236 0.49 -4.75 -14.23
N LEU A 237 1.41 -3.79 -14.13
CA LEU A 237 1.26 -2.41 -14.61
C LEU A 237 1.87 -2.14 -16.00
N GLY A 238 2.37 -3.17 -16.70
CA GLY A 238 2.89 -3.03 -18.06
C GLY A 238 4.14 -2.14 -18.16
N SER A 239 4.31 -1.41 -19.28
CA SER A 239 5.46 -0.53 -19.60
C SER A 239 5.54 0.75 -18.78
N VAL A 240 4.89 0.74 -17.63
CA VAL A 240 4.83 1.86 -16.69
C VAL A 240 5.86 1.66 -15.57
N CYS A 241 6.17 0.40 -15.33
CA CYS A 241 7.46 -0.09 -14.91
C CYS A 241 8.31 -0.10 -16.18
#